data_AF-A0A4R4W2X2-F1
#
_entry.id   AF-A0A4R4W2X2-F1
#
_cell.length_a   1.000
_cell.length_b   1.000
_cell.length_c   1.000
_cell.angle_alpha   90.00
_cell.angle_beta   90.00
_cell.angle_gamma   90.00
#
_symmetry.space_group_name_H-M   'P 1'
#
loop_
_entity.id
_entity.type
_entity.pdbx_description
1 polymer ?
#
loop_
_entity_poly.entity_id
_entity_poly.type
_entity_poly.pdbx_seq_one_letter_code
_entity_poly.pdbx_strand_id
1 'polypeptide(L)'
;MLGRKSASPLPRHGAVGVAAAALSVLLVGCAPSAVATFPDQQSASETRAKPTGAPAAATASVDQQADARRNPLGVAVLDRATGEVAHGRLAQQPMYSASLSKVIVAVELLERHRVTPQDRFALRRALGPSDDEAMNALWDRYGGSSLITAAADRMKLQQTRPPEEPGRWGDTVTSARDIAAVYQYLLAQMPAADRDFVLDALHAAPSRAADGVNQEFGLMAVDAQAVKSGWMCCQKGTVWVHSAGVVDSERRYVVALLSAQPSSVGYGKAIEDLTEASRTAVTRLR
;
A
#
# COMPACT_ATOMS: atom_id res chain seq x y z
N MET A 1 58.48 -13.38 31.50
CA MET A 1 59.25 -12.59 30.52
C MET A 1 58.45 -11.32 30.24
N LEU A 2 58.75 -10.20 30.92
CA LEU A 2 59.55 -9.04 30.44
C LEU A 2 58.84 -8.31 29.28
N GLY A 3 58.45 -7.03 29.31
CA GLY A 3 58.57 -5.89 30.24
C GLY A 3 57.50 -4.81 29.92
N ARG A 4 57.01 -3.99 30.89
CA ARG A 4 57.42 -2.60 31.26
C ARG A 4 57.39 -1.58 30.08
N LYS A 5 56.94 -0.32 30.16
CA LYS A 5 56.27 0.58 31.14
C LYS A 5 56.11 1.98 30.47
N SER A 6 55.07 2.76 30.83
CA SER A 6 55.06 4.25 31.04
C SER A 6 55.33 5.19 29.84
N ALA A 7 54.89 6.46 29.72
CA ALA A 7 54.06 7.41 30.47
C ALA A 7 53.76 8.62 29.55
N SER A 8 52.69 9.37 29.82
CA SER A 8 52.37 10.70 29.24
C SER A 8 53.33 11.79 29.72
N PRO A 9 53.33 12.99 29.08
CA PRO A 9 52.72 14.15 29.74
C PRO A 9 52.02 15.20 28.81
N LEU A 10 51.11 15.97 29.40
CA LEU A 10 50.53 17.27 28.98
C LEU A 10 51.23 18.42 29.79
N PRO A 11 50.85 19.73 29.76
CA PRO A 11 50.12 20.61 28.80
C PRO A 11 50.84 21.98 28.58
N ARG A 12 50.25 22.93 27.82
CA ARG A 12 50.35 24.40 28.11
C ARG A 12 49.13 25.18 27.59
N HIS A 13 48.77 26.23 28.35
CA HIS A 13 47.54 27.03 28.35
C HIS A 13 47.54 28.28 27.44
N GLY A 14 46.32 28.79 27.17
CA GLY A 14 45.99 30.18 26.81
C GLY A 14 44.90 30.22 25.72
N ALA A 15 43.81 30.99 25.77
CA ALA A 15 43.34 32.03 26.67
C ALA A 15 41.81 32.13 26.59
N VAL A 16 41.24 32.83 27.58
CA VAL A 16 39.83 33.06 27.86
C VAL A 16 39.19 33.98 26.82
N GLY A 17 37.95 33.66 26.41
CA GLY A 17 37.04 34.56 25.71
C GLY A 17 35.60 34.27 26.15
N VAL A 18 35.08 35.10 27.06
CA VAL A 18 33.68 35.06 27.52
C VAL A 18 32.81 35.72 26.44
N ALA A 19 31.81 35.00 25.93
CA ALA A 19 30.70 35.59 25.17
C ALA A 19 29.39 35.08 25.78
N ALA A 20 28.58 36.03 26.24
CA ALA A 20 27.28 35.83 26.86
C ALA A 20 26.15 35.73 25.83
N ALA A 21 24.98 35.32 26.32
CA ALA A 21 23.63 35.39 25.75
C ALA A 21 23.27 34.28 24.74
N ALA A 22 22.06 33.72 24.70
CA ALA A 22 20.80 34.00 25.39
C ALA A 22 20.00 32.70 25.57
N LEU A 23 19.31 32.57 26.71
CA LEU A 23 18.34 31.51 26.97
C LEU A 23 17.07 31.81 26.14
N SER A 24 16.82 31.04 25.08
CA SER A 24 15.56 31.10 24.33
C SER A 24 14.62 30.02 24.86
N VAL A 25 13.59 30.43 25.58
CA VAL A 25 12.46 29.58 25.96
C VAL A 25 11.61 29.35 24.71
N LEU A 26 11.68 28.15 24.13
CA LEU A 26 10.77 27.74 23.06
C LEU A 26 9.47 27.24 23.69
N LEU A 27 8.43 28.06 23.56
CA LEU A 27 7.04 27.67 23.77
C LEU A 27 6.69 26.52 22.81
N VAL A 28 6.40 25.35 23.36
CA VAL A 28 5.85 24.21 22.61
C VAL A 28 4.40 24.55 22.26
N GLY A 29 4.20 25.19 21.11
CA GLY A 29 2.90 25.34 20.47
C GLY A 29 2.47 24.00 19.88
N CYS A 30 1.28 23.54 20.25
CA CYS A 30 0.62 22.38 19.66
C CYS A 30 0.37 22.66 18.16
N ALA A 31 1.13 22.02 17.27
CA ALA A 31 0.87 22.12 15.84
C ALA A 31 -0.26 21.15 15.45
N PRO A 32 -1.27 21.59 14.68
CA PRO A 32 -2.32 20.71 14.18
C PRO A 32 -1.72 19.69 13.19
N SER A 33 -2.25 18.46 13.23
CA SER A 33 -1.85 17.33 12.40
C SER A 33 -1.65 17.70 10.93
N ALA A 34 -0.45 17.47 10.41
CA ALA A 34 -0.14 17.65 9.00
C ALA A 34 -0.94 16.65 8.14
N VAL A 35 -1.85 17.19 7.33
CA VAL A 35 -2.43 16.48 6.18
C VAL A 35 -1.30 16.24 5.19
N ALA A 36 -1.01 14.98 4.87
CA ALA A 36 -0.02 14.63 3.84
C ALA A 36 -0.51 15.18 2.49
N THR A 37 0.12 16.25 2.02
CA THR A 37 -0.07 16.78 0.66
C THR A 37 0.84 15.99 -0.28
N PHE A 38 0.24 15.33 -1.28
CA PHE A 38 1.00 14.77 -2.40
C PHE A 38 1.58 15.94 -3.22
N PRO A 39 2.82 15.84 -3.75
CA PRO A 39 3.42 16.91 -4.53
C PRO A 39 2.57 17.24 -5.78
N ASP A 40 2.38 18.54 -5.97
CA ASP A 40 1.54 19.16 -6.98
C ASP A 40 1.99 18.76 -8.40
N GLN A 41 1.07 18.16 -9.15
CA GLN A 41 1.28 17.73 -10.54
C GLN A 41 1.03 18.92 -11.47
N GLN A 42 2.07 19.68 -11.80
CA GLN A 42 2.04 20.58 -12.94
C GLN A 42 2.29 19.80 -14.24
N SER A 43 1.22 19.27 -14.85
CA SER A 43 1.09 19.21 -16.31
C SER A 43 -0.34 18.88 -16.75
N ALA A 44 -0.83 19.69 -17.69
CA ALA A 44 -2.19 19.75 -18.26
C ALA A 44 -3.31 20.16 -17.28
N SER A 45 -3.71 21.42 -17.38
CA SER A 45 -4.94 21.94 -16.78
C SER A 45 -6.16 21.36 -17.51
N GLU A 46 -6.46 20.09 -17.30
CA GLU A 46 -7.84 19.65 -17.37
C GLU A 46 -8.57 20.29 -16.20
N THR A 47 -9.68 20.96 -16.46
CA THR A 47 -10.52 21.52 -15.39
C THR A 47 -11.08 20.34 -14.62
N ARG A 48 -10.41 19.99 -13.52
CA ARG A 48 -10.79 18.88 -12.67
C ARG A 48 -12.19 19.14 -12.10
N ALA A 49 -13.05 18.13 -12.12
CA ALA A 49 -14.37 18.27 -11.53
C ALA A 49 -14.24 18.62 -10.03
N LYS A 50 -15.22 19.34 -9.49
CA LYS A 50 -15.22 19.68 -8.07
C LYS A 50 -15.37 18.41 -7.21
N PRO A 51 -14.70 18.33 -6.05
CA PRO A 51 -14.89 17.24 -5.09
C PRO A 51 -16.38 17.01 -4.79
N THR A 52 -16.78 15.74 -4.75
CA THR A 52 -18.19 15.35 -4.53
C THR A 52 -18.46 15.02 -3.07
N GLY A 53 -17.41 14.74 -2.27
CA GLY A 53 -17.54 14.22 -0.91
C GLY A 53 -17.84 12.72 -0.86
N ALA A 54 -18.01 12.06 -2.01
CA ALA A 54 -18.30 10.62 -2.08
C ALA A 54 -17.16 9.76 -1.52
N PRO A 55 -15.87 10.02 -1.83
CA PRO A 55 -14.75 9.35 -1.16
C PRO A 55 -14.82 9.45 0.37
N ALA A 56 -15.06 10.65 0.92
CA ALA A 56 -15.14 10.87 2.36
C ALA A 56 -16.33 10.13 3.00
N ALA A 57 -17.49 10.14 2.34
CA ALA A 57 -18.68 9.41 2.78
C ALA A 57 -18.45 7.88 2.77
N ALA A 58 -17.73 7.37 1.76
CA ALA A 58 -17.36 5.96 1.64
C ALA A 58 -16.45 5.53 2.80
N THR A 59 -15.34 6.26 3.04
CA THR A 59 -14.40 5.91 4.12
C THR A 59 -15.04 6.02 5.50
N ALA A 60 -15.86 7.04 5.74
CA ALA A 60 -16.57 7.21 7.01
C ALA A 60 -17.59 6.08 7.27
N SER A 61 -18.32 5.64 6.24
CA SER A 61 -19.28 4.53 6.37
C SER A 61 -18.58 3.21 6.68
N VAL A 62 -17.42 2.97 6.05
CA VAL A 62 -16.58 1.79 6.32
C VAL A 62 -16.03 1.82 7.74
N ASP A 63 -15.51 2.96 8.22
CA ASP A 63 -15.03 3.09 9.61
C ASP A 63 -16.15 2.82 10.62
N GLN A 64 -17.34 3.39 10.40
CA GLN A 64 -18.50 3.16 11.27
C GLN A 64 -18.87 1.67 11.35
N GLN A 65 -18.87 0.96 10.21
CA GLN A 65 -19.12 -0.48 10.17
C GLN A 65 -18.01 -1.26 10.90
N ALA A 66 -16.75 -0.91 10.66
CA ALA A 66 -15.59 -1.53 11.28
C ALA A 66 -15.62 -1.41 12.81
N ASP A 67 -16.01 -0.24 13.33
CA ASP A 67 -16.16 0.01 14.76
C ASP A 67 -17.32 -0.79 15.38
N ALA A 68 -18.48 -0.82 14.71
CA ALA A 68 -19.62 -1.62 15.17
C ALA A 68 -19.28 -3.11 15.27
N ARG A 69 -18.39 -3.61 14.40
CA ARG A 69 -17.95 -5.02 14.36
C ARG A 69 -16.69 -5.30 15.17
N ARG A 70 -16.03 -4.27 15.71
CA ARG A 70 -14.68 -4.37 16.34
C ARG A 70 -13.67 -5.06 15.41
N ASN A 71 -13.71 -4.73 14.12
CA ASN A 71 -12.85 -5.30 13.08
C ASN A 71 -11.85 -4.24 12.58
N PRO A 72 -10.55 -4.36 12.89
CA PRO A 72 -9.53 -3.43 12.39
C PRO A 72 -9.44 -3.47 10.86
N LEU A 73 -9.83 -2.37 10.22
CA LEU A 73 -9.84 -2.24 8.78
C LEU A 73 -9.36 -0.85 8.36
N GLY A 74 -8.34 -0.80 7.52
CA GLY A 74 -7.91 0.42 6.83
C GLY A 74 -8.61 0.56 5.48
N VAL A 75 -9.06 1.76 5.15
CA VAL A 75 -9.70 2.07 3.87
C VAL A 75 -9.16 3.37 3.27
N ALA A 76 -8.94 3.38 1.96
CA ALA A 76 -8.61 4.58 1.20
C ALA A 76 -9.38 4.60 -0.11
N VAL A 77 -9.83 5.78 -0.51
CA VAL A 77 -10.57 6.01 -1.77
C VAL A 77 -9.97 7.20 -2.49
N LEU A 78 -9.73 7.05 -3.80
CA LEU A 78 -9.35 8.13 -4.70
C LEU A 78 -10.40 8.24 -5.81
N ASP A 79 -10.96 9.43 -6.00
CA ASP A 79 -11.75 9.80 -7.17
C ASP A 79 -10.85 10.44 -8.22
N ARG A 80 -10.67 9.77 -9.37
CA ARG A 80 -9.78 10.24 -10.42
C ARG A 80 -10.32 11.44 -11.18
N ALA A 81 -11.65 11.58 -11.28
CA ALA A 81 -12.29 12.66 -12.01
C ALA A 81 -12.14 14.00 -11.27
N THR A 82 -12.16 13.97 -9.94
CA THR A 82 -12.08 15.16 -9.08
C THR A 82 -10.71 15.32 -8.41
N GLY A 83 -9.91 14.26 -8.35
CA GLY A 83 -8.67 14.22 -7.57
C GLY A 83 -8.87 14.11 -6.07
N GLU A 84 -10.11 13.99 -5.61
CA GLU A 84 -10.42 13.86 -4.19
C GLU A 84 -9.87 12.54 -3.65
N VAL A 85 -9.13 12.62 -2.55
CA VAL A 85 -8.63 11.47 -1.82
C VAL A 85 -9.18 11.51 -0.41
N ALA A 86 -9.75 10.41 0.04
CA ALA A 86 -10.21 10.22 1.40
C ALA A 86 -9.62 8.95 2.01
N HIS A 87 -9.45 8.98 3.33
CA HIS A 87 -8.85 7.91 4.10
C HIS A 87 -9.66 7.68 5.37
N GLY A 88 -9.91 6.42 5.70
CA GLY A 88 -10.46 6.02 6.98
C GLY A 88 -9.43 6.09 8.11
N ARG A 89 -9.88 5.90 9.34
CA ARG A 89 -9.08 6.08 10.56
C ARG A 89 -7.84 5.19 10.62
N LEU A 90 -7.93 3.96 10.11
CA LEU A 90 -6.82 3.00 10.07
C LEU A 90 -6.15 2.92 8.69
N ALA A 91 -6.38 3.88 7.80
CA ALA A 91 -5.83 3.84 6.43
C ALA A 91 -4.29 3.80 6.38
N GLN A 92 -3.62 4.36 7.39
CA GLN A 92 -2.16 4.37 7.53
C GLN A 92 -1.65 3.25 8.44
N GLN A 93 -2.51 2.38 8.97
CA GLN A 93 -2.09 1.28 9.83
C GLN A 93 -1.19 0.32 9.03
N PRO A 94 0.05 0.05 9.48
CA PRO A 94 0.91 -0.92 8.82
C PRO A 94 0.34 -2.34 8.97
N MET A 95 0.23 -3.04 7.85
CA MET A 95 -0.30 -4.41 7.76
C MET A 95 0.56 -5.24 6.78
N TYR A 96 0.61 -6.56 6.97
CA TYR A 96 1.20 -7.44 5.96
C TYR A 96 0.30 -7.48 4.74
N SER A 97 0.86 -7.21 3.57
CA SER A 97 0.12 -6.97 2.33
C SER A 97 -0.48 -8.22 1.70
N ALA A 98 -0.01 -9.41 2.09
CA ALA A 98 -0.28 -10.65 1.37
C ALA A 98 -0.08 -10.46 -0.15
N SER A 99 -1.01 -10.92 -0.99
CA SER A 99 -0.92 -10.79 -2.44
C SER A 99 -1.10 -9.37 -3.01
N LEU A 100 -1.35 -8.33 -2.19
CA LEU A 100 -1.34 -6.95 -2.70
C LEU A 100 0.07 -6.48 -3.06
N SER A 101 1.11 -7.03 -2.43
CA SER A 101 2.51 -6.80 -2.83
C SER A 101 2.79 -7.11 -4.29
N LYS A 102 2.07 -8.06 -4.90
CA LYS A 102 2.23 -8.42 -6.32
C LYS A 102 1.95 -7.23 -7.25
N VAL A 103 1.02 -6.34 -6.88
CA VAL A 103 0.76 -5.10 -7.64
C VAL A 103 1.91 -4.12 -7.48
N ILE A 104 2.43 -3.97 -6.26
CA ILE A 104 3.59 -3.12 -5.96
C ILE A 104 4.80 -3.55 -6.80
N VAL A 105 5.09 -4.86 -6.79
CA VAL A 105 6.20 -5.43 -7.58
C VAL A 105 5.95 -5.29 -9.07
N ALA A 106 4.74 -5.54 -9.56
CA ALA A 106 4.41 -5.39 -10.98
C ALA A 106 4.67 -3.97 -11.49
N VAL A 107 4.19 -2.96 -10.76
CA VAL A 107 4.38 -1.55 -11.11
C VAL A 107 5.87 -1.19 -11.15
N GLU A 108 6.63 -1.53 -10.11
CA GLU A 108 8.08 -1.25 -10.08
C GLU A 108 8.87 -1.99 -11.16
N LEU A 109 8.53 -3.24 -11.48
CA LEU A 109 9.21 -3.99 -12.53
C LEU A 109 8.99 -3.38 -13.92
N LEU A 110 7.75 -2.97 -14.20
CA LEU A 110 7.41 -2.33 -15.47
C LEU A 110 8.09 -0.95 -15.61
N GLU A 111 8.15 -0.19 -14.52
CA GLU A 111 8.89 1.08 -14.43
C GLU A 111 10.38 0.96 -14.70
N ARG A 112 11.00 -0.18 -14.35
CA ARG A 112 12.42 -0.43 -14.68
C ARG A 112 12.64 -0.66 -16.18
N HIS A 113 11.58 -0.87 -16.97
CA HIS A 113 11.61 -1.18 -18.41
C HIS A 113 12.52 -2.37 -18.78
N ARG A 114 12.67 -3.35 -17.86
CA ARG A 114 13.53 -4.54 -18.02
C ARG A 114 12.73 -5.85 -18.08
N VAL A 115 11.44 -5.78 -18.39
CA VAL A 115 10.56 -6.96 -18.46
C VAL A 115 10.64 -7.62 -19.83
N THR A 116 10.95 -8.90 -19.86
CA THR A 116 10.87 -9.74 -21.07
C THR A 116 9.42 -10.19 -21.31
N PRO A 117 9.11 -10.78 -22.48
CA PRO A 117 7.80 -11.42 -22.69
C PRO A 117 7.49 -12.51 -21.65
N GLN A 118 8.50 -13.24 -21.18
CA GLN A 118 8.33 -14.26 -20.13
C GLN A 118 7.96 -13.61 -18.79
N ASP A 119 8.55 -12.45 -18.46
CA ASP A 119 8.22 -11.74 -17.22
C ASP A 119 6.81 -11.17 -17.28
N ARG A 120 6.37 -10.66 -18.44
CA ARG A 120 4.97 -10.25 -18.63
C ARG A 120 4.00 -11.43 -18.48
N PHE A 121 4.38 -12.62 -18.96
CA PHE A 121 3.58 -13.82 -18.73
C PHE A 121 3.50 -14.18 -17.23
N ALA A 122 4.62 -14.12 -16.51
CA ALA A 122 4.66 -14.34 -15.07
C ALA A 122 3.85 -13.27 -14.31
N LEU A 123 3.96 -12.00 -14.68
CA LEU A 123 3.18 -10.90 -14.11
C LEU A 123 1.68 -11.11 -14.28
N ARG A 124 1.24 -11.56 -15.46
CA ARG A 124 -0.18 -11.88 -15.69
C ARG A 124 -0.69 -12.97 -14.74
N ARG A 125 0.10 -14.02 -14.54
CA ARG A 125 -0.21 -15.09 -13.57
C ARG A 125 -0.21 -14.58 -12.13
N ALA A 126 0.77 -13.77 -11.76
CA ALA A 126 0.88 -13.19 -10.42
C ALA A 126 -0.29 -12.23 -10.11
N LEU A 127 -0.77 -11.46 -11.10
CA LEU A 127 -1.83 -10.47 -10.91
C LEU A 127 -3.24 -11.10 -10.94
N GLY A 128 -3.55 -11.90 -11.97
CA GLY A 128 -4.89 -12.45 -12.19
C GLY A 128 -5.22 -13.63 -11.25
N PRO A 129 -4.70 -14.84 -11.51
CA PRO A 129 -4.92 -16.00 -10.64
C PRO A 129 -4.12 -15.95 -9.33
N SER A 130 -3.42 -14.83 -9.03
CA SER A 130 -2.66 -14.64 -7.81
C SER A 130 -1.54 -15.69 -7.59
N ASP A 131 -0.93 -16.15 -8.67
CA ASP A 131 0.03 -17.27 -8.67
C ASP A 131 1.33 -16.94 -7.91
N ASP A 132 1.58 -17.69 -6.83
CA ASP A 132 2.74 -17.50 -5.96
C ASP A 132 4.05 -17.96 -6.61
N GLU A 133 4.04 -19.03 -7.41
CA GLU A 133 5.25 -19.51 -8.09
C GLU A 133 5.71 -18.52 -9.16
N ALA A 134 4.75 -17.91 -9.88
CA ALA A 134 5.07 -16.82 -10.80
C ALA A 134 5.67 -15.61 -10.08
N MET A 135 5.16 -15.30 -8.88
CA MET A 135 5.70 -14.21 -8.06
C MET A 135 7.09 -14.55 -7.50
N ASN A 136 7.30 -15.76 -6.99
CA ASN A 136 8.61 -16.23 -6.50
C ASN A 136 9.68 -16.06 -7.59
N ALA A 137 9.39 -16.53 -8.81
CA ALA A 137 10.32 -16.44 -9.92
C ALA A 137 10.69 -14.99 -10.29
N LEU A 138 9.72 -14.07 -10.28
CA LEU A 138 9.96 -12.65 -10.52
C LEU A 138 10.74 -12.00 -9.37
N TRP A 139 10.38 -12.32 -8.13
CA TRP A 139 11.03 -11.81 -6.92
C TRP A 139 12.52 -12.18 -6.89
N ASP A 140 12.83 -13.46 -7.06
CA ASP A 140 14.21 -13.98 -7.03
C ASP A 140 15.06 -13.39 -8.16
N ARG A 141 14.48 -13.29 -9.36
CA ARG A 141 15.18 -12.79 -10.56
C ARG A 141 15.55 -11.31 -10.45
N TYR A 142 14.70 -10.48 -9.84
CA TYR A 142 14.80 -9.02 -9.94
C TYR A 142 15.20 -8.30 -8.65
N GLY A 143 15.74 -9.06 -7.68
CA GLY A 143 16.40 -8.49 -6.50
C GLY A 143 15.53 -8.43 -5.25
N GLY A 144 14.46 -9.23 -5.21
CA GLY A 144 13.64 -9.48 -4.02
C GLY A 144 13.19 -8.20 -3.30
N SER A 145 13.52 -8.08 -2.02
CA SER A 145 13.17 -6.93 -1.17
C SER A 145 13.53 -5.56 -1.75
N SER A 146 14.56 -5.47 -2.62
CA SER A 146 14.92 -4.20 -3.28
C SER A 146 13.84 -3.67 -4.21
N LEU A 147 12.95 -4.54 -4.70
CA LEU A 147 11.77 -4.15 -5.48
C LEU A 147 10.82 -3.31 -4.61
N ILE A 148 10.59 -3.72 -3.36
CA ILE A 148 9.72 -2.99 -2.44
C ILE A 148 10.33 -1.67 -2.02
N THR A 149 11.63 -1.63 -1.70
CA THR A 149 12.33 -0.39 -1.37
C THR A 149 12.26 0.61 -2.53
N ALA A 150 12.57 0.17 -3.75
CA ALA A 150 12.53 1.04 -4.93
C ALA A 150 11.10 1.52 -5.24
N ALA A 151 10.11 0.63 -5.11
CA ALA A 151 8.70 0.97 -5.25
C ALA A 151 8.27 2.05 -4.25
N ALA A 152 8.64 1.90 -2.97
CA ALA A 152 8.32 2.86 -1.93
C ALA A 152 8.94 4.24 -2.22
N ASP A 153 10.22 4.28 -2.63
CA ASP A 153 10.92 5.51 -2.96
C ASP A 153 10.35 6.21 -4.21
N ARG A 154 10.02 5.44 -5.25
CA ARG A 154 9.47 5.92 -6.52
C ARG A 154 8.07 6.49 -6.34
N MET A 155 7.19 5.73 -5.68
CA MET A 155 5.77 6.07 -5.52
C MET A 155 5.49 6.86 -4.22
N LYS A 156 6.52 7.20 -3.44
CA LYS A 156 6.43 7.96 -2.17
C LYS A 156 5.54 7.29 -1.11
N LEU A 157 5.60 5.97 -1.05
CA LEU A 157 4.85 5.15 -0.09
C LEU A 157 5.52 5.27 1.28
N GLN A 158 4.78 5.65 2.33
CA GLN A 158 5.38 5.99 3.63
C GLN A 158 5.36 4.84 4.64
N GLN A 159 4.41 3.92 4.52
CA GLN A 159 4.29 2.72 5.33
C GLN A 159 4.82 1.49 4.61
N THR A 160 4.88 1.50 3.27
CA THR A 160 5.40 0.37 2.50
C THR A 160 6.89 0.16 2.77
N ARG A 161 7.23 -1.05 3.23
CA ARG A 161 8.62 -1.47 3.48
C ARG A 161 8.79 -2.96 3.22
N PRO A 162 10.00 -3.41 2.84
CA PRO A 162 10.25 -4.82 2.56
C PRO A 162 9.91 -5.71 3.77
N PRO A 163 9.64 -7.00 3.53
CA PRO A 163 9.42 -7.97 4.61
C PRO A 163 10.70 -8.11 5.47
N GLU A 164 10.51 -8.43 6.75
CA GLU A 164 11.63 -8.73 7.66
C GLU A 164 12.42 -9.95 7.18
N GLU A 165 11.71 -10.96 6.69
CA GLU A 165 12.30 -12.13 6.03
C GLU A 165 12.32 -11.93 4.51
N PRO A 166 13.51 -11.76 3.88
CA PRO A 166 13.59 -11.33 2.47
C PRO A 166 12.93 -12.28 1.45
N GLY A 167 12.79 -13.57 1.79
CA GLY A 167 12.12 -14.56 0.94
C GLY A 167 10.59 -14.56 1.02
N ARG A 168 9.99 -13.74 1.90
CA ARG A 168 8.55 -13.74 2.18
C ARG A 168 7.90 -12.48 1.65
N TRP A 169 7.83 -12.32 0.34
CA TRP A 169 7.25 -11.13 -0.31
C TRP A 169 5.83 -10.79 0.20
N GLY A 170 5.03 -11.79 0.59
CA GLY A 170 3.69 -11.59 1.17
C GLY A 170 3.68 -10.84 2.52
N ASP A 171 4.79 -10.87 3.25
CA ASP A 171 4.98 -10.15 4.51
C ASP A 171 5.39 -8.68 4.29
N THR A 172 5.48 -8.22 3.03
CA THR A 172 5.67 -6.80 2.72
C THR A 172 4.68 -5.99 3.54
N VAL A 173 5.19 -5.09 4.36
CA VAL A 173 4.35 -4.20 5.17
C VAL A 173 3.87 -3.09 4.26
N THR A 174 2.59 -2.72 4.35
CA THR A 174 1.98 -1.62 3.59
C THR A 174 0.78 -1.03 4.36
N SER A 175 0.06 -0.08 3.75
CA SER A 175 -1.16 0.50 4.29
C SER A 175 -2.21 0.68 3.18
N ALA A 176 -3.49 0.87 3.54
CA ALA A 176 -4.53 1.14 2.55
C ALA A 176 -4.24 2.44 1.77
N ARG A 177 -3.70 3.44 2.45
CA ARG A 177 -3.26 4.70 1.84
C ARG A 177 -2.18 4.47 0.78
N ASP A 178 -1.17 3.67 1.09
CA ASP A 178 -0.07 3.41 0.17
C ASP A 178 -0.51 2.54 -1.02
N ILE A 179 -1.40 1.56 -0.81
CA ILE A 179 -1.98 0.81 -1.93
C ILE A 179 -2.78 1.73 -2.85
N ALA A 180 -3.57 2.67 -2.33
CA ALA A 180 -4.24 3.66 -3.17
C ALA A 180 -3.24 4.52 -3.96
N ALA A 181 -2.10 4.90 -3.36
CA ALA A 181 -1.03 5.62 -4.04
C ALA A 181 -0.35 4.79 -5.16
N VAL A 182 -0.19 3.47 -4.97
CA VAL A 182 0.30 2.55 -6.03
C VAL A 182 -0.63 2.58 -7.24
N TYR A 183 -1.94 2.50 -7.02
CA TYR A 183 -2.93 2.59 -8.11
C TYR A 183 -2.98 3.99 -8.72
N GLN A 184 -2.82 5.05 -7.93
CA GLN A 184 -2.71 6.41 -8.45
C GLN A 184 -1.52 6.53 -9.40
N TYR A 185 -0.35 6.02 -9.00
CA TYR A 185 0.85 6.02 -9.83
C TYR A 185 0.64 5.21 -11.13
N LEU A 186 0.11 3.99 -11.01
CA LEU A 186 -0.25 3.14 -12.14
C LEU A 186 -1.17 3.86 -13.15
N LEU A 187 -2.18 4.58 -12.67
CA LEU A 187 -3.20 5.18 -13.52
C LEU A 187 -2.79 6.54 -14.10
N ALA A 188 -1.94 7.30 -13.39
CA ALA A 188 -1.58 8.66 -13.75
C ALA A 188 -0.20 8.80 -14.41
N GLN A 189 0.77 7.95 -14.07
CA GLN A 189 2.17 8.14 -14.46
C GLN A 189 2.69 7.06 -15.42
N MET A 190 2.21 5.83 -15.32
CA MET A 190 2.74 4.76 -16.16
C MET A 190 2.36 4.93 -17.64
N PRO A 191 3.22 4.50 -18.59
CA PRO A 191 2.86 4.44 -20.00
C PRO A 191 1.57 3.64 -20.22
N ALA A 192 0.73 4.10 -21.16
CA ALA A 192 -0.59 3.51 -21.40
C ALA A 192 -0.53 1.99 -21.60
N ALA A 193 0.43 1.49 -22.38
CA ALA A 193 0.58 0.05 -22.63
C ALA A 193 0.86 -0.77 -21.36
N ASP A 194 1.65 -0.24 -20.42
CA ASP A 194 1.96 -0.93 -19.16
C ASP A 194 0.83 -0.81 -18.15
N ARG A 195 0.20 0.36 -18.08
CA ARG A 195 -1.02 0.56 -17.29
C ARG A 195 -2.12 -0.41 -17.72
N ASP A 196 -2.41 -0.46 -19.01
CA ASP A 196 -3.49 -1.27 -19.56
C ASP A 196 -3.17 -2.76 -19.39
N PHE A 197 -1.91 -3.17 -19.56
CA PHE A 197 -1.46 -4.53 -19.26
C PHE A 197 -1.74 -4.96 -17.81
N VAL A 198 -1.43 -4.11 -16.81
CA VAL A 198 -1.69 -4.43 -15.39
C VAL A 198 -3.20 -4.50 -15.12
N LEU A 199 -3.96 -3.53 -15.60
CA LEU A 199 -5.41 -3.49 -15.39
C LEU A 199 -6.11 -4.67 -16.05
N ASP A 200 -5.70 -5.06 -17.26
CA ASP A 200 -6.27 -6.22 -17.96
C ASP A 200 -5.93 -7.53 -17.26
N ALA A 201 -4.71 -7.67 -16.73
CA ALA A 201 -4.33 -8.84 -15.95
C ALA A 201 -5.14 -8.96 -14.63
N LEU A 202 -5.40 -7.84 -13.97
CA LEU A 202 -6.26 -7.78 -12.78
C LEU A 202 -7.74 -8.03 -13.14
N HIS A 203 -8.19 -7.54 -14.28
CA HIS A 203 -9.56 -7.72 -14.75
C HIS A 203 -9.85 -9.18 -15.15
N ALA A 204 -8.86 -9.84 -15.74
CA ALA A 204 -8.95 -11.25 -16.12
C ALA A 204 -8.74 -12.23 -14.94
N ALA A 205 -8.80 -11.76 -13.69
CA ALA A 205 -8.68 -12.62 -12.53
C ALA A 205 -9.81 -13.68 -12.52
N PRO A 206 -9.47 -14.98 -12.47
CA PRO A 206 -10.48 -16.05 -12.41
C PRO A 206 -11.12 -16.13 -11.03
N SER A 207 -12.35 -16.67 -10.95
CA SER A 207 -13.02 -16.93 -9.68
C SER A 207 -12.20 -17.82 -8.75
N ARG A 208 -11.40 -18.76 -9.26
CA ARG A 208 -10.48 -19.56 -8.44
C ARG A 208 -9.04 -19.17 -8.73
N ALA A 209 -8.32 -18.77 -7.67
CA ALA A 209 -6.89 -18.51 -7.72
C ALA A 209 -6.08 -19.79 -7.99
N ALA A 210 -4.79 -19.63 -8.28
CA ALA A 210 -3.86 -20.72 -8.54
C ALA A 210 -3.73 -21.70 -7.35
N ASP A 211 -3.93 -21.21 -6.12
CA ASP A 211 -3.94 -21.99 -4.88
C ASP A 211 -5.33 -22.56 -4.52
N GLY A 212 -6.35 -22.31 -5.36
CA GLY A 212 -7.71 -22.81 -5.21
C GLY A 212 -8.66 -21.92 -4.40
N VAL A 213 -8.19 -20.82 -3.80
CA VAL A 213 -9.04 -19.86 -3.09
C VAL A 213 -10.05 -19.22 -4.03
N ASN A 214 -11.32 -19.11 -3.60
CA ASN A 214 -12.32 -18.34 -4.35
C ASN A 214 -12.00 -16.84 -4.19
N GLN A 215 -11.74 -16.14 -5.30
CA GLN A 215 -11.41 -14.72 -5.36
C GLN A 215 -12.63 -13.82 -5.39
N GLU A 216 -13.85 -14.37 -5.55
CA GLU A 216 -15.14 -13.65 -5.55
C GLU A 216 -15.50 -13.16 -4.13
N PHE A 217 -14.67 -12.28 -3.59
CA PHE A 217 -14.88 -11.56 -2.34
C PHE A 217 -14.38 -10.12 -2.44
N GLY A 218 -14.64 -9.33 -1.41
CA GLY A 218 -14.18 -7.95 -1.36
C GLY A 218 -14.78 -7.14 -2.52
N LEU A 219 -13.95 -6.36 -3.21
CA LEU A 219 -14.36 -5.56 -4.36
C LEU A 219 -14.80 -6.42 -5.55
N MET A 220 -14.21 -7.61 -5.74
CA MET A 220 -14.56 -8.50 -6.85
C MET A 220 -16.00 -9.02 -6.73
N ALA A 221 -16.48 -9.25 -5.50
CA ALA A 221 -17.86 -9.67 -5.24
C ALA A 221 -18.91 -8.55 -5.35
N VAL A 222 -18.49 -7.31 -5.61
CA VAL A 222 -19.38 -6.15 -5.77
C VAL A 222 -19.17 -5.44 -7.11
N ASP A 223 -18.84 -6.25 -8.13
CA ASP A 223 -18.74 -5.89 -9.56
C ASP A 223 -17.64 -4.86 -9.90
N ALA A 224 -16.60 -4.74 -9.08
CA ALA A 224 -15.40 -3.99 -9.45
C ALA A 224 -14.58 -4.75 -10.50
N GLN A 225 -14.00 -4.03 -11.45
CA GLN A 225 -13.53 -4.62 -12.70
C GLN A 225 -12.09 -5.13 -12.62
N ALA A 226 -11.13 -4.32 -12.15
CA ALA A 226 -9.72 -4.71 -12.07
C ALA A 226 -9.25 -4.69 -10.61
N VAL A 227 -9.36 -5.84 -9.97
CA VAL A 227 -9.18 -6.03 -8.52
C VAL A 227 -8.03 -7.00 -8.26
N LYS A 228 -7.16 -6.64 -7.32
CA LYS A 228 -6.29 -7.60 -6.63
C LYS A 228 -6.89 -7.94 -5.28
N SER A 229 -7.13 -9.22 -5.07
CA SER A 229 -7.43 -9.79 -3.75
C SER A 229 -6.14 -10.24 -3.07
N GLY A 230 -6.05 -10.03 -1.76
CA GLY A 230 -4.90 -10.42 -0.93
C GLY A 230 -5.35 -11.25 0.25
N TRP A 231 -4.69 -12.37 0.48
CA TRP A 231 -5.00 -13.23 1.62
C TRP A 231 -3.78 -13.92 2.18
N MET A 232 -3.74 -14.02 3.50
CA MET A 232 -2.71 -14.79 4.20
C MET A 232 -3.25 -15.18 5.56
N CYS A 233 -3.04 -16.42 5.97
CA CYS A 233 -3.44 -16.84 7.30
C CYS A 233 -2.30 -16.95 8.28
N CYS A 234 -2.68 -16.53 9.47
CA CYS A 234 -2.36 -17.06 10.78
C CYS A 234 -0.99 -16.67 11.32
N GLN A 235 -0.17 -15.99 10.51
CA GLN A 235 1.02 -15.32 11.02
C GLN A 235 0.66 -14.32 12.11
N LYS A 236 1.38 -14.40 13.24
CA LYS A 236 1.16 -13.55 14.41
C LYS A 236 -0.30 -13.60 14.91
N GLY A 237 -0.95 -14.77 14.81
CA GLY A 237 -2.34 -14.96 15.24
C GLY A 237 -3.35 -14.12 14.45
N THR A 238 -3.03 -13.73 13.22
CA THR A 238 -3.82 -12.80 12.40
C THR A 238 -4.22 -13.43 11.07
N VAL A 239 -5.47 -13.25 10.66
CA VAL A 239 -5.97 -13.50 9.30
C VAL A 239 -5.94 -12.16 8.56
N TRP A 240 -5.20 -12.11 7.46
CA TRP A 240 -5.08 -10.96 6.58
C TRP A 240 -5.96 -11.21 5.36
N VAL A 241 -6.98 -10.37 5.15
CA VAL A 241 -7.80 -10.39 3.93
C VAL A 241 -7.94 -8.96 3.43
N HIS A 242 -7.60 -8.75 2.17
CA HIS A 242 -7.51 -7.44 1.55
C HIS A 242 -8.12 -7.44 0.16
N SER A 243 -8.54 -6.27 -0.29
CA SER A 243 -9.03 -6.06 -1.65
C SER A 243 -8.70 -4.64 -2.09
N ALA A 244 -8.12 -4.50 -3.27
CA ALA A 244 -7.84 -3.20 -3.87
C ALA A 244 -8.07 -3.25 -5.38
N GLY A 245 -8.55 -2.15 -5.95
CA GLY A 245 -8.83 -2.11 -7.38
C GLY A 245 -9.48 -0.81 -7.84
N VAL A 246 -9.83 -0.79 -9.12
CA VAL A 246 -10.69 0.25 -9.70
C VAL A 246 -12.14 -0.20 -9.71
N VAL A 247 -13.01 0.72 -9.32
CA VAL A 247 -14.47 0.53 -9.21
C VAL A 247 -15.15 1.36 -10.29
N ASP A 248 -16.31 0.86 -10.74
CA ASP A 248 -17.14 1.33 -11.86
C ASP A 248 -16.59 1.08 -13.27
N SER A 249 -17.46 1.28 -14.28
CA SER A 249 -17.16 1.05 -15.70
C SER A 249 -16.18 2.05 -16.29
N GLU A 250 -16.09 3.25 -15.72
CA GLU A 250 -15.16 4.31 -16.15
C GLU A 250 -13.81 4.20 -15.43
N ARG A 251 -13.68 3.26 -14.48
CA ARG A 251 -12.53 3.09 -13.60
C ARG A 251 -12.25 4.40 -12.84
N ARG A 252 -13.30 5.12 -12.45
CA ARG A 252 -13.18 6.46 -11.84
C ARG A 252 -12.60 6.37 -10.44
N TYR A 253 -13.06 5.41 -9.65
CA TYR A 253 -12.62 5.29 -8.27
C TYR A 253 -11.55 4.21 -8.10
N VAL A 254 -10.53 4.52 -7.32
CA VAL A 254 -9.64 3.52 -6.72
C VAL A 254 -10.11 3.30 -5.29
N VAL A 255 -10.27 2.04 -4.90
CA VAL A 255 -10.61 1.66 -3.52
C VAL A 255 -9.59 0.65 -3.03
N ALA A 256 -9.07 0.85 -1.82
CA ALA A 256 -8.18 -0.08 -1.13
C ALA A 256 -8.71 -0.36 0.27
N LEU A 257 -8.93 -1.64 0.59
CA LEU A 257 -9.40 -2.10 1.89
C LEU A 257 -8.43 -3.18 2.42
N LEU A 258 -7.84 -2.93 3.58
CA LEU A 258 -6.93 -3.85 4.25
C LEU A 258 -7.49 -4.20 5.63
N SER A 259 -7.80 -5.47 5.87
CA SER A 259 -8.23 -5.97 7.18
C SER A 259 -7.21 -6.89 7.84
N ALA A 260 -7.10 -6.79 9.16
CA ALA A 260 -6.26 -7.64 9.99
C ALA A 260 -7.08 -8.12 11.19
N GLN A 261 -7.52 -9.36 11.13
CA GLN A 261 -8.47 -9.93 12.10
C GLN A 261 -7.81 -11.02 12.94
N PRO A 262 -8.17 -11.19 14.24
CA PRO A 262 -7.68 -12.30 15.03
C PRO A 262 -7.98 -13.64 14.34
N SER A 263 -7.05 -14.60 14.40
CA SER A 263 -7.23 -15.90 13.75
C SER A 263 -8.40 -16.70 14.30
N SER A 264 -8.89 -16.38 15.50
CA SER A 264 -10.11 -16.94 16.09
C SER A 264 -11.39 -16.57 15.32
N VAL A 265 -11.38 -15.51 14.51
CA VAL A 265 -12.51 -15.15 13.63
C VAL A 265 -12.68 -16.19 12.52
N GLY A 266 -11.58 -16.79 12.06
CA GLY A 266 -11.58 -17.73 10.96
C GLY A 266 -11.67 -17.06 9.59
N TYR A 267 -11.23 -17.80 8.58
CA TYR A 267 -10.99 -17.26 7.24
C TYR A 267 -12.27 -16.87 6.49
N GLY A 268 -13.32 -17.71 6.54
CA GLY A 268 -14.60 -17.43 5.89
C GLY A 268 -15.27 -16.16 6.43
N LYS A 269 -15.29 -15.99 7.76
CA LYS A 269 -15.85 -14.78 8.37
C LYS A 269 -15.05 -13.52 8.05
N ALA A 270 -13.71 -13.63 8.01
CA ALA A 270 -12.87 -12.51 7.62
C ALA A 270 -13.15 -12.05 6.17
N ILE A 271 -13.37 -13.01 5.25
CA ILE A 271 -13.81 -12.77 3.86
C ILE A 271 -15.18 -12.08 3.81
N GLU A 272 -16.16 -12.57 4.57
CA GLU A 272 -17.49 -11.96 4.63
C GLU A 272 -17.43 -10.49 5.11
N ASP A 273 -16.66 -10.23 6.16
CA ASP A 273 -16.55 -8.89 6.73
C ASP A 273 -15.88 -7.91 5.76
N LEU A 274 -14.82 -8.33 5.06
CA LEU A 274 -14.19 -7.51 4.03
C LEU A 274 -15.14 -7.25 2.85
N THR A 275 -15.92 -8.26 2.45
CA THR A 275 -16.90 -8.13 1.36
C THR A 275 -18.00 -7.15 1.70
N GLU A 276 -18.50 -7.19 2.94
CA GLU A 276 -19.49 -6.21 3.40
C GLU A 276 -18.89 -4.79 3.46
N ALA A 277 -17.66 -4.63 3.96
CA ALA A 277 -16.99 -3.33 3.94
C ALA A 277 -16.80 -2.80 2.51
N SER A 278 -16.48 -3.68 1.57
CA SER A 278 -16.38 -3.35 0.14
C SER A 278 -17.71 -2.86 -0.43
N ARG A 279 -18.81 -3.56 -0.11
CA ARG A 279 -20.18 -3.16 -0.48
C ARG A 279 -20.55 -1.79 0.08
N THR A 280 -20.25 -1.56 1.36
CA THR A 280 -20.47 -0.27 2.04
C THR A 280 -19.72 0.86 1.35
N ALA A 281 -18.44 0.65 1.01
CA ALA A 281 -17.65 1.63 0.28
C ALA A 281 -18.28 1.93 -1.10
N VAL A 282 -18.48 0.91 -1.93
CA VAL A 282 -18.94 1.05 -3.32
C VAL A 282 -20.34 1.70 -3.38
N THR A 283 -21.23 1.39 -2.44
CA THR A 283 -22.58 1.99 -2.38
C THR A 283 -22.53 3.51 -2.21
N ARG A 284 -21.50 4.06 -1.56
CA ARG A 284 -21.35 5.52 -1.37
C ARG A 284 -20.72 6.23 -2.57
N LEU A 285 -20.18 5.48 -3.53
CA LEU A 285 -19.49 6.01 -4.71
C LEU A 285 -20.40 6.06 -5.96
N ARG A 286 -21.55 5.37 -5.89
CA ARG A 286 -22.63 5.39 -6.88
C ARG A 286 -23.61 6.51 -6.54
#